data_AF-A0A7S2XYR1-F1
#
_entry.id   AF-A0A7S2XYR1-F1
#
_cell.length_a   1.000
_cell.length_b   1.000
_cell.length_c   1.000
_cell.angle_alpha   90.00
_cell.angle_beta   90.00
_cell.angle_gamma   90.00
#
_symmetry.space_group_name_H-M   'P 1'
#
loop_
_entity.id
_entity.type
_entity.pdbx_description
1 polymer ?
#
loop_
_entity_poly.entity_id
_entity_poly.type
_entity_poly.pdbx_seq_one_letter_code
_entity_poly.pdbx_strand_id
1 'polypeptide(L)'
;YTHHHHHHHHQHQHHSQLVWVHQNCAAFSPEVMFCGDGLWFNVCASVRRAKALACTYCDGGGASIGCRSKICRQSYHLSCAALGTGWDFQRSDQGKLFLCREHRSCPDNVILGGKNPGNDPKG
;
A
#
# COMPACT_ATOMS: atom_id res chain seq x y z
N TYR A 1 15.94 58.69 9.23
CA TYR A 1 15.47 57.81 8.14
C TYR A 1 15.49 56.38 8.68
N THR A 2 14.46 55.99 9.43
CA THR A 2 14.39 54.70 10.13
C THR A 2 13.70 53.68 9.25
N HIS A 3 14.45 52.67 8.79
CA HIS A 3 13.97 51.61 7.91
C HIS A 3 13.19 50.58 8.75
N HIS A 4 11.86 50.63 8.71
CA HIS A 4 11.01 49.58 9.29
C HIS A 4 10.99 48.37 8.34
N HIS A 5 11.65 47.28 8.74
CA HIS A 5 11.54 46.00 8.06
C HIS A 5 10.21 45.34 8.41
N HIS A 6 9.33 45.20 7.41
CA HIS A 6 8.12 44.39 7.52
C HIS A 6 8.48 42.90 7.51
N HIS A 7 8.23 42.20 8.61
CA HIS A 7 8.27 40.74 8.66
C HIS A 7 7.02 40.17 7.97
N HIS A 8 7.19 39.58 6.78
CA HIS A 8 6.16 38.77 6.14
C HIS A 8 6.04 37.42 6.84
N HIS A 9 4.97 37.22 7.60
CA HIS A 9 4.58 35.90 8.10
C HIS A 9 3.97 35.08 6.95
N HIS A 10 4.76 34.21 6.34
CA HIS A 10 4.25 33.16 5.46
C HIS A 10 3.48 32.12 6.29
N GLN A 11 2.15 32.24 6.33
CA GLN A 11 1.29 31.19 6.87
C GLN A 11 1.29 30.00 5.90
N HIS A 12 2.04 28.96 6.26
CA HIS A 12 1.95 27.66 5.60
C HIS A 12 0.57 27.05 5.87
N GLN A 13 -0.35 27.19 4.92
CA GLN A 13 -1.64 26.49 4.94
C GLN A 13 -1.39 25.00 4.75
N HIS A 14 -1.37 24.24 5.86
CA HIS A 14 -1.46 22.79 5.81
C HIS A 14 -2.86 22.40 5.34
N HIS A 15 -3.04 22.22 4.02
CA HIS A 15 -4.25 21.65 3.45
C HIS A 15 -4.47 20.25 4.03
N SER A 16 -5.50 20.09 4.86
CA SER A 16 -5.99 18.78 5.29
C SER A 16 -6.59 18.06 4.08
N GLN A 17 -6.00 16.93 3.68
CA GLN A 17 -6.53 16.10 2.59
C GLN A 17 -7.58 15.14 3.14
N LEU A 18 -8.84 15.32 2.75
CA LEU A 18 -9.94 14.40 3.07
C LEU A 18 -10.08 13.35 1.95
N VAL A 19 -10.06 12.07 2.31
CA VAL A 19 -10.30 10.96 1.37
C VAL A 19 -11.26 9.94 1.99
N TRP A 20 -12.14 9.39 1.17
CA TRP A 20 -13.04 8.30 1.57
C TRP A 20 -12.52 6.98 1.02
N VAL A 21 -12.38 5.99 1.90
CA VAL A 21 -11.89 4.67 1.56
C VAL A 21 -12.66 3.61 2.34
N HIS A 22 -12.81 2.43 1.78
CA HIS A 22 -13.28 1.28 2.56
C HIS A 22 -12.23 0.93 3.62
N GLN A 23 -12.70 0.66 4.84
CA GLN A 23 -11.84 0.30 5.98
C GLN A 23 -10.91 -0.87 5.65
N ASN A 24 -11.40 -1.88 4.94
CA ASN A 24 -10.58 -3.03 4.55
C ASN A 24 -9.51 -2.64 3.51
N CYS A 25 -9.84 -1.79 2.53
CA CYS A 25 -8.84 -1.32 1.56
C CYS A 25 -7.71 -0.53 2.25
N ALA A 26 -8.05 0.29 3.25
CA ALA A 26 -7.05 0.96 4.07
C ALA A 26 -6.28 -0.06 4.93
N ALA A 27 -6.96 -0.99 5.59
CA ALA A 27 -6.34 -1.95 6.50
C ALA A 27 -5.33 -2.89 5.82
N PHE A 28 -5.58 -3.30 4.58
CA PHE A 28 -4.73 -4.22 3.83
C PHE A 28 -3.73 -3.49 2.89
N SER A 29 -3.72 -2.15 2.90
CA SER A 29 -2.68 -1.39 2.21
C SER A 29 -1.36 -1.51 2.98
N PRO A 30 -0.24 -1.88 2.33
CA PRO A 30 1.01 -2.20 3.03
C PRO A 30 1.64 -1.04 3.80
N GLU A 31 1.31 0.19 3.43
CA GLU A 31 1.83 1.43 3.99
C GLU A 31 0.89 2.10 5.00
N VAL A 32 -0.33 1.59 5.19
CA VAL A 32 -1.32 2.15 6.12
C VAL A 32 -1.15 1.51 7.49
N MET A 33 -1.09 2.34 8.53
CA MET A 33 -1.02 1.89 9.91
C MET A 33 -2.28 2.30 10.65
N PHE A 34 -2.79 1.39 11.48
CA PHE A 34 -3.89 1.66 12.39
C PHE A 34 -3.34 1.60 13.81
N CYS A 35 -3.35 2.73 14.50
CA CYS A 35 -3.05 2.80 15.92
C CYS A 35 -4.34 2.50 16.69
N GLY A 36 -4.22 1.74 17.78
CA GLY A 36 -5.38 1.25 18.56
C GLY A 36 -6.20 2.36 19.25
N ASP A 37 -5.78 3.61 19.13
CA ASP A 37 -6.50 4.82 19.55
C ASP A 37 -7.50 5.33 18.49
N GLY A 38 -7.72 4.57 17.43
CA GLY A 38 -8.64 4.95 16.34
C GLY A 38 -7.98 5.82 15.27
N LEU A 39 -6.67 6.10 15.39
CA LEU A 39 -5.94 6.90 14.41
C LEU A 39 -5.42 6.04 13.25
N TRP A 40 -5.63 6.56 12.04
CA TRP A 40 -5.12 5.97 10.81
C TRP A 40 -4.02 6.84 10.22
N PHE A 41 -2.88 6.22 9.91
CA PHE A 41 -1.73 6.89 9.33
C PHE A 41 -1.56 6.49 7.87
N ASN A 42 -1.08 7.44 7.07
CA ASN A 42 -0.67 7.23 5.68
C ASN A 42 -1.80 6.83 4.69
N VAL A 43 -3.07 6.98 5.08
CA VAL A 43 -4.23 6.67 4.23
C VAL A 43 -4.22 7.49 2.94
N CYS A 44 -4.02 8.81 3.02
CA CYS A 44 -3.99 9.67 1.85
C CYS A 44 -2.84 9.34 0.88
N ALA A 45 -1.69 8.90 1.40
CA ALA A 45 -0.60 8.45 0.54
C ALA A 45 -0.94 7.11 -0.12
N SER A 46 -1.58 6.18 0.61
CA SER A 46 -2.04 4.92 0.05
C SER A 46 -3.03 5.11 -1.09
N VAL A 47 -4.02 5.99 -0.91
CA VAL A 47 -4.97 6.32 -1.97
C VAL A 47 -4.27 6.89 -3.20
N ARG A 48 -3.31 7.80 -3.00
CA ARG A 48 -2.54 8.38 -4.12
C ARG A 48 -1.72 7.32 -4.85
N ARG A 49 -1.05 6.42 -4.12
CA ARG A 49 -0.29 5.31 -4.72
C ARG A 49 -1.23 4.37 -5.48
N ALA A 50 -2.31 3.93 -4.85
CA ALA A 50 -3.27 2.99 -5.43
C ALA A 50 -3.86 3.52 -6.75
N LYS A 51 -4.13 4.83 -6.84
CA LYS A 51 -4.60 5.47 -8.09
C LYS A 51 -3.62 5.30 -9.27
N ALA A 52 -2.32 5.24 -9.00
CA ALA A 52 -1.30 5.02 -10.02
C ALA A 52 -1.05 3.54 -10.35
N LEU A 53 -1.67 2.61 -9.61
CA LEU A 53 -1.47 1.17 -9.78
C LEU A 53 -2.66 0.53 -10.47
N ALA A 54 -2.36 -0.24 -11.51
CA ALA A 54 -3.32 -1.09 -12.20
C ALA A 54 -3.50 -2.42 -11.45
N CYS A 55 -4.73 -2.91 -11.44
CA CYS A 55 -5.06 -4.21 -10.87
C CYS A 55 -4.61 -5.32 -11.82
N THR A 56 -3.80 -6.27 -11.37
CA THR A 56 -3.33 -7.40 -12.19
C THR A 56 -4.46 -8.34 -12.64
N TYR A 57 -5.65 -8.28 -12.04
CA TYR A 57 -6.79 -9.13 -12.40
C TYR A 57 -7.75 -8.50 -13.42
N CYS A 58 -7.97 -7.18 -13.35
CA CYS A 58 -8.96 -6.49 -14.20
C CYS A 58 -8.39 -5.28 -14.97
N ASP A 59 -7.09 -5.02 -14.85
CA ASP A 59 -6.33 -3.91 -15.43
C ASP A 59 -6.82 -2.50 -15.07
N GLY A 60 -7.85 -2.39 -14.21
CA GLY A 60 -8.37 -1.12 -13.72
C GLY A 60 -7.47 -0.46 -12.67
N GLY A 61 -7.45 0.88 -12.65
CA GLY A 61 -6.71 1.66 -11.64
C GLY A 61 -7.30 1.56 -10.23
N GLY A 62 -6.54 1.98 -9.22
CA GLY A 62 -6.99 2.00 -7.82
C GLY A 62 -6.64 0.74 -7.02
N ALA A 63 -5.69 -0.05 -7.50
CA ALA A 63 -5.24 -1.27 -6.84
C ALA A 63 -4.43 -0.95 -5.57
N SER A 64 -5.07 -1.08 -4.40
CA SER A 64 -4.46 -0.75 -3.10
C SER A 64 -3.79 -1.94 -2.42
N ILE A 65 -4.19 -3.16 -2.76
CA ILE A 65 -3.72 -4.39 -2.13
C ILE A 65 -2.47 -4.89 -2.86
N GLY A 66 -1.31 -4.75 -2.23
CA GLY A 66 -0.04 -5.22 -2.77
C GLY A 66 0.38 -6.55 -2.15
N CYS A 67 1.03 -7.41 -2.93
CA CYS A 67 1.71 -8.58 -2.37
C CYS A 67 2.81 -8.12 -1.39
N ARG A 68 2.97 -8.84 -0.27
CA ARG A 68 3.99 -8.53 0.74
C ARG A 68 5.43 -8.77 0.25
N SER A 69 5.63 -9.63 -0.75
CA SER A 69 6.95 -9.90 -1.33
C SER A 69 7.55 -8.60 -1.90
N LYS A 70 8.79 -8.28 -1.50
CA LYS A 70 9.48 -7.03 -1.89
C LYS A 70 9.80 -6.96 -3.39
N ILE A 71 9.93 -8.11 -4.03
CA ILE A 71 10.20 -8.22 -5.48
C ILE A 71 8.89 -8.23 -6.28
N CYS A 72 7.75 -8.49 -5.63
CA CYS A 72 6.47 -8.54 -6.29
C CYS A 72 5.90 -7.14 -6.50
N ARG A 73 5.54 -6.84 -7.75
CA ARG A 73 4.85 -5.59 -8.12
C ARG A 73 3.36 -5.78 -8.37
N GLN A 74 2.85 -6.99 -8.13
CA GLN A 74 1.45 -7.30 -8.37
C GLN A 74 0.56 -6.58 -7.35
N SER A 75 -0.41 -5.84 -7.88
CA SER A 75 -1.35 -5.03 -7.11
C SER A 75 -2.78 -5.39 -7.51
N TYR A 76 -3.69 -5.38 -6.54
CA TYR A 76 -5.06 -5.82 -6.73
C TYR A 76 -6.06 -4.91 -6.02
N HIS A 77 -7.31 -4.88 -6.49
CA HIS A 77 -8.43 -4.50 -5.63
C HIS A 77 -8.67 -5.61 -4.60
N LEU A 78 -9.34 -5.29 -3.49
CA LEU A 78 -9.64 -6.29 -2.44
C LEU A 78 -10.47 -7.47 -2.98
N SER A 79 -11.54 -7.19 -3.72
CA SER A 79 -12.37 -8.22 -4.35
C SER A 79 -11.61 -8.99 -5.44
N CYS A 80 -10.84 -8.28 -6.26
CA CYS A 80 -10.03 -8.88 -7.32
C CYS A 80 -8.93 -9.79 -6.77
N ALA A 81 -8.33 -9.44 -5.63
CA ALA A 81 -7.39 -10.32 -4.94
C ALA A 81 -8.11 -11.58 -4.44
N ALA A 82 -9.29 -11.45 -3.82
CA ALA A 82 -10.05 -12.60 -3.34
C ALA A 82 -10.44 -13.55 -4.49
N LEU A 83 -11.00 -13.02 -5.58
CA LEU A 83 -11.43 -13.79 -6.74
C LEU A 83 -10.24 -14.32 -7.56
N GLY A 84 -9.31 -13.44 -7.89
CA GLY A 84 -8.19 -13.71 -8.78
C GLY A 84 -7.08 -14.54 -8.15
N THR A 85 -6.94 -14.53 -6.83
CA THR A 85 -5.92 -15.35 -6.13
C THR A 85 -6.50 -16.46 -5.27
N GLY A 86 -7.79 -16.39 -4.89
CA GLY A 86 -8.36 -17.26 -3.85
C GLY A 86 -7.87 -16.88 -2.45
N TRP A 87 -7.55 -15.59 -2.25
CA TRP A 87 -7.14 -15.10 -0.94
C TRP A 87 -8.34 -14.85 -0.03
N ASP A 88 -8.25 -15.35 1.19
CA ASP A 88 -9.27 -15.19 2.20
C ASP A 88 -8.83 -14.11 3.18
N PHE A 89 -9.38 -12.90 3.00
CA PHE A 89 -9.12 -11.74 3.84
C PHE A 89 -9.80 -11.82 5.22
N GLN A 90 -10.65 -12.83 5.47
CA GLN A 90 -11.30 -13.04 6.76
C GLN A 90 -10.46 -13.92 7.69
N ARG A 91 -9.36 -14.48 7.21
CA ARG A 91 -8.44 -15.28 8.03
C ARG A 91 -7.72 -14.42 9.05
N SER A 92 -7.96 -14.73 10.32
CA SER A 92 -7.37 -14.04 11.47
C SER A 92 -5.95 -14.49 11.81
N ASP A 93 -5.51 -15.66 11.31
CA ASP A 93 -4.22 -16.27 11.60
C ASP A 93 -3.03 -15.61 10.87
N GLN A 94 -3.26 -15.03 9.69
CA GLN A 94 -2.22 -14.40 8.86
C GLN A 94 -2.15 -12.87 9.01
N GLY A 95 -3.06 -12.28 9.80
CA GLY A 95 -3.17 -10.84 9.98
C GLY A 95 -3.46 -10.10 8.67
N LYS A 96 -2.97 -8.85 8.56
CA LYS A 96 -3.20 -7.96 7.40
C LYS A 96 -2.28 -8.26 6.19
N LEU A 97 -1.75 -9.49 6.11
CA LEU A 97 -0.79 -9.87 5.08
C LEU A 97 -1.52 -10.45 3.86
N PHE A 98 -1.10 -10.06 2.66
CA PHE A 98 -1.56 -10.62 1.39
C PHE A 98 -0.37 -11.13 0.57
N LEU A 99 -0.45 -12.36 0.08
CA LEU A 99 0.51 -12.94 -0.86
C LEU A 99 -0.23 -13.38 -2.14
N CYS A 100 0.32 -13.05 -3.31
CA CYS A 100 -0.26 -13.52 -4.58
C CYS A 100 -0.03 -15.04 -4.75
N ARG A 101 -0.68 -15.66 -5.74
CA ARG A 101 -0.61 -17.12 -5.96
C ARG A 101 0.82 -17.65 -6.10
N GLU A 102 1.68 -16.87 -6.78
CA GLU A 102 3.10 -17.19 -6.97
C GLU A 102 3.83 -17.27 -5.61
N HIS A 103 3.71 -16.23 -4.78
CA HIS A 103 4.42 -16.15 -3.49
C HIS A 103 3.71 -16.87 -2.33
N ARG A 104 2.47 -17.33 -2.50
CA ARG A 104 1.78 -18.19 -1.53
C ARG A 104 2.37 -19.60 -1.53
N SER A 105 2.81 -20.08 -2.70
CA SER A 105 3.26 -21.47 -2.89
C SER A 105 4.75 -21.66 -2.63
N CYS A 106 5.53 -20.60 -2.83
CA CYS A 106 6.93 -20.51 -2.41
C CYS A 106 7.11 -19.15 -1.74
N PRO A 107 7.10 -19.08 -0.40
CA PRO A 107 7.49 -17.87 0.30
C PRO A 107 9.00 -17.73 0.14
N ASP A 108 9.44 -17.17 -0.99
CA ASP A 108 10.81 -16.72 -1.18
C ASP A 108 11.17 -15.87 0.04
N ASN A 109 12.02 -16.43 0.91
CA ASN A 109 12.99 -15.84 1.86
C ASN A 109 12.88 -14.35 2.28
N VAL A 110 11.68 -13.76 2.36
CA VAL A 110 11.48 -12.32 2.56
C VAL A 110 10.61 -12.04 3.80
N ILE A 111 10.62 -12.94 4.79
CA ILE A 111 10.16 -12.58 6.15
C ILE A 111 11.32 -12.09 7.02
N LEU A 112 12.58 -12.49 6.77
CA LEU A 112 13.76 -11.96 7.46
C LEU A 112 14.92 -11.88 6.46
N GLY A 113 15.65 -10.75 6.48
CA GLY A 113 16.65 -10.41 5.47
C GLY A 113 17.61 -11.55 5.12
N GLY A 114 17.67 -11.92 3.83
CA GLY A 114 18.59 -12.94 3.34
C GLY A 114 18.59 -13.00 1.82
N LYS A 115 19.56 -12.30 1.21
CA LYS A 115 20.15 -12.43 -0.14
C LYS A 115 19.34 -13.17 -1.23
N ASN A 116 19.05 -12.45 -2.31
CA ASN A 116 18.64 -12.98 -3.61
C ASN A 116 19.62 -14.03 -4.15
N PRO A 117 19.11 -15.13 -4.72
CA PRO A 117 19.75 -15.74 -5.88
C PRO A 117 18.79 -15.76 -7.08
N GLY A 118 19.31 -15.35 -8.24
CA GLY A 118 18.78 -15.79 -9.53
C GLY A 118 17.71 -14.89 -10.16
N ASN A 119 18.15 -13.76 -10.71
CA ASN A 119 17.49 -13.23 -11.90
C ASN A 119 18.53 -13.25 -13.02
N ASP A 120 18.72 -14.43 -13.62
CA ASP A 120 19.36 -14.57 -14.94
C ASP A 120 18.26 -14.31 -15.99
N PRO A 121 18.32 -13.22 -16.75
CA PRO A 121 17.49 -13.10 -17.94
C PRO A 121 18.07 -14.01 -19.02
N LYS A 122 17.24 -14.94 -19.50
CA LYS A 122 17.41 -15.63 -20.77
C LYS A 122 17.74 -14.60 -21.86
N GLY A 123 18.81 -14.84 -22.62
CA GLY A 123 19.20 -14.06 -23.79
C GLY A 123 20.65 -14.31 -24.16
#